data_AF-A0A930DWT5-F1
#
_entry.id   AF-A0A930DWT5-F1
#
_cell.length_a   1.000
_cell.length_b   1.000
_cell.length_c   1.000
_cell.angle_alpha   90.00
_cell.angle_beta   90.00
_cell.angle_gamma   90.00
#
_symmetry.space_group_name_H-M   'P 1'
#
loop_
_entity.id
_entity.type
_entity.pdbx_description
1 polymer ?
#
loop_
_entity_poly.entity_id
_entity_poly.type
_entity_poly.pdbx_seq_one_letter_code
_entity_poly.pdbx_strand_id
1 'polypeptide(L)'
;METRFGKLMGRLLFLCTLLCLWGSSIAYAEEKVQSGFILEDEEGNPVTDALSFILEDSKGGVEEHQSTFGYLVVEIDLNKVYTLYLKDNKEYSLPPIKFVSQGEDPIDPETGKSIEKLSLRTRTATEELPDKRPEEKVSEGEGLDSIIIHTFKDDELLANSPFRLFRFEGHIPTVVFGGTTDEQGEYSFRDFRANSEYIIMMENPKLKFDKDSVNFQTNESGKIVKINGKTVQNAQDGEIAFRGYEKNSDKLATTEVEFYVVDKKTQTPVQDVELTANTLVPRLSSYQNAKSDKTGRVVFHLEGQEGGKIYSVCVSKNAQFMWKFEPEQITIHVDEKGELTTEGDIYPIFYVTKEDRRHLRDDLEGKITEAKKYLAENTFSKEEAKKKLEQAIAAAREELDKPETIPFYVEGFIKSIDAARANLEQYVVKEEKKEEPDKTTEAKKEEQTDKNQAKQVEKQRNEVLSKPEEKATKTRNSGRRAYRTSSYTTVQMKPITQKLLLSAGNWVLDSKGWWYKRTDGTYPKAEWLEDKGKWYFFDQEGYMKKGWVFWKEKWYYLGENGDMLVDTMTPDGYKVDKEGGYIA
;
A
#
# COMPACT_ATOMS: atom_id res chain seq x y z
N MET A 1 -30.20 -74.75 -32.97
CA MET A 1 -28.81 -74.41 -32.60
C MET A 1 -28.35 -73.42 -33.65
N GLU A 2 -28.06 -72.15 -33.40
CA GLU A 2 -27.35 -71.56 -32.27
C GLU A 2 -27.87 -70.14 -31.94
N THR A 3 -29.15 -70.02 -31.61
CA THR A 3 -29.76 -68.78 -31.07
C THR A 3 -29.59 -68.64 -29.56
N ARG A 4 -28.44 -69.04 -29.01
CA ARG A 4 -28.09 -68.82 -27.58
C ARG A 4 -26.65 -68.38 -27.30
N PHE A 5 -25.76 -68.30 -28.29
CA PHE A 5 -24.36 -67.87 -28.08
C PHE A 5 -24.10 -66.38 -28.35
N GLY A 6 -24.84 -65.75 -29.27
CA GLY A 6 -24.64 -64.32 -29.61
C GLY A 6 -25.14 -63.32 -28.55
N LYS A 7 -26.13 -63.71 -27.72
CA LYS A 7 -26.63 -62.86 -26.61
C LYS A 7 -25.91 -63.09 -25.28
N LEU A 8 -25.02 -64.08 -25.18
CA LEU A 8 -24.19 -64.32 -24.00
C LEU A 8 -22.84 -63.59 -24.10
N MET A 9 -22.26 -63.47 -25.30
CA MET A 9 -21.02 -62.74 -25.55
C MET A 9 -21.17 -61.21 -25.43
N GLY A 10 -22.35 -60.67 -25.75
CA GLY A 10 -22.65 -59.23 -25.58
C GLY A 10 -22.86 -58.80 -24.11
N ARG A 11 -23.07 -59.74 -23.18
CA ARG A 11 -23.17 -59.47 -21.73
C ARG A 11 -21.92 -59.87 -20.95
N LEU A 12 -21.03 -60.70 -21.50
CA LEU A 12 -19.72 -60.99 -20.90
C LEU A 12 -18.71 -59.84 -21.13
N LEU A 13 -18.79 -59.15 -22.28
CA LEU A 13 -17.96 -57.98 -22.58
C LEU A 13 -18.42 -56.68 -21.92
N PHE A 14 -19.61 -56.67 -21.29
CA PHE A 14 -20.07 -55.56 -20.42
C PHE A 14 -19.90 -55.86 -18.92
N LEU A 15 -19.41 -57.06 -18.55
CA LEU A 15 -19.09 -57.43 -17.17
C LEU A 15 -17.57 -57.37 -16.88
N CYS A 16 -16.71 -57.45 -17.90
CA CYS A 16 -15.26 -57.22 -17.73
C CYS A 16 -14.86 -55.73 -17.73
N THR A 17 -15.78 -54.80 -18.04
CA THR A 17 -15.53 -53.35 -17.91
C THR A 17 -16.02 -52.78 -16.58
N LEU A 18 -16.58 -53.61 -15.69
CA LEU A 18 -17.10 -53.21 -14.37
C LEU A 18 -16.48 -53.95 -13.18
N LEU A 19 -15.45 -54.79 -13.41
CA LEU A 19 -14.69 -55.50 -12.36
C LEU A 19 -13.16 -55.35 -12.48
N CYS A 20 -12.68 -54.32 -13.18
CA CYS A 20 -11.29 -53.82 -13.06
C CYS A 20 -11.23 -52.46 -12.33
N LEU A 21 -12.20 -52.21 -11.46
CA LEU A 21 -12.05 -51.30 -10.33
C LEU A 21 -11.91 -52.18 -9.09
N TRP A 22 -10.66 -52.44 -8.70
CA TRP A 22 -10.13 -52.77 -7.36
C TRP A 22 -9.03 -53.83 -7.44
N GLY A 23 -7.79 -53.41 -7.12
CA GLY A 23 -6.62 -54.26 -6.86
C GLY A 23 -6.02 -54.90 -8.12
N SER A 24 -4.81 -54.59 -8.57
CA SER A 24 -3.61 -54.29 -7.81
C SER A 24 -2.73 -53.37 -8.65
N SER A 25 -2.51 -52.15 -8.17
CA SER A 25 -1.34 -51.39 -8.59
C SER A 25 -0.14 -52.23 -8.13
N ILE A 26 0.59 -52.82 -9.08
CA ILE A 26 1.96 -53.22 -8.80
C ILE A 26 2.67 -51.89 -8.58
N ALA A 27 2.80 -51.48 -7.32
CA ALA A 27 3.76 -50.46 -6.93
C ALA A 27 5.12 -51.04 -7.31
N TYR A 28 5.70 -50.55 -8.40
CA TYR A 28 7.13 -50.65 -8.58
C TYR A 28 7.72 -49.98 -7.35
N ALA A 29 8.38 -50.76 -6.49
CA ALA A 29 9.18 -50.18 -5.42
C ALA A 29 10.17 -49.23 -6.10
N GLU A 30 10.16 -47.95 -5.68
CA GLU A 30 11.17 -46.99 -6.15
C GLU A 30 12.54 -47.57 -5.78
N GLU A 31 13.38 -47.75 -6.80
CA GLU A 31 14.70 -48.37 -6.61
C GLU A 31 15.61 -47.34 -5.93
N LYS A 32 15.87 -47.58 -4.64
CA LYS A 32 16.74 -46.76 -3.82
C LYS A 32 18.21 -47.10 -4.06
N VAL A 33 19.04 -46.07 -4.14
CA VAL A 33 20.50 -46.17 -4.28
C VAL A 33 21.19 -45.35 -3.20
N GLN A 34 22.39 -45.78 -2.81
CA GLN A 34 23.24 -45.01 -1.92
C GLN A 34 24.10 -44.05 -2.74
N SER A 35 24.13 -42.78 -2.33
CA SER A 35 24.97 -41.75 -2.91
C SER A 35 25.93 -41.23 -1.85
N GLY A 36 27.23 -41.22 -2.17
CA GLY A 36 28.31 -40.87 -1.24
C GLY A 36 28.95 -39.53 -1.59
N PHE A 37 29.39 -38.83 -0.55
CA PHE A 37 30.13 -37.57 -0.63
C PHE A 37 31.36 -37.61 0.27
N ILE A 38 32.47 -37.09 -0.23
CA ILE A 38 33.72 -36.86 0.49
C ILE A 38 33.73 -35.40 0.99
N LEU A 39 33.99 -35.20 2.27
CA LEU A 39 34.03 -33.87 2.89
C LEU A 39 35.47 -33.36 2.92
N GLU A 40 35.71 -32.22 2.29
CA GLU A 40 37.01 -31.55 2.27
C GLU A 40 36.84 -30.07 2.65
N ASP A 41 37.87 -29.42 3.20
CA ASP A 41 37.89 -27.98 3.41
C ASP A 41 38.24 -27.23 2.10
N GLU A 42 38.32 -25.90 2.16
CA GLU A 42 38.63 -25.06 0.99
C GLU A 42 40.05 -25.29 0.44
N GLU A 43 40.96 -25.81 1.27
CA GLU A 43 42.32 -26.19 0.91
C GLU A 43 42.44 -27.64 0.41
N GLY A 44 41.34 -28.40 0.42
CA GLY A 44 41.28 -29.79 -0.03
C GLY A 44 41.73 -30.82 1.02
N ASN A 45 41.82 -30.43 2.29
CA ASN A 45 42.10 -31.36 3.38
C ASN A 45 40.80 -32.07 3.82
N PRO A 46 40.86 -33.35 4.20
CA PRO A 46 39.66 -34.09 4.61
C PRO A 46 39.09 -33.56 5.94
N VAL A 47 37.79 -33.27 5.96
CA VAL A 47 37.06 -32.86 7.17
C VAL A 47 36.44 -34.11 7.81
N THR A 48 37.11 -34.63 8.84
CA THR A 48 36.73 -35.93 9.45
C THR A 48 35.70 -35.83 10.57
N ASP A 49 35.30 -34.62 10.96
CA ASP A 49 34.31 -34.38 12.00
C ASP A 49 32.92 -34.95 11.63
N ALA A 50 32.17 -35.34 12.65
CA ALA A 50 30.81 -35.82 12.47
C ALA A 50 29.86 -34.63 12.30
N LEU A 51 29.45 -34.36 11.07
CA LEU A 51 28.61 -33.23 10.68
C LEU A 51 27.21 -33.72 10.32
N SER A 52 26.17 -33.01 10.77
CA SER A 52 24.78 -33.30 10.42
C SER A 52 24.41 -32.59 9.12
N PHE A 53 23.70 -33.27 8.25
CA PHE A 53 23.20 -32.78 6.97
C PHE A 53 21.71 -33.02 6.87
N ILE A 54 21.03 -32.11 6.19
CA ILE A 54 19.63 -32.22 5.85
C ILE A 54 19.54 -32.53 4.35
N LEU A 55 18.83 -33.60 4.02
CA LEU A 55 18.51 -33.99 2.66
C LEU A 55 17.05 -33.68 2.39
N GLU A 56 16.76 -32.88 1.38
CA GLU A 56 15.41 -32.51 0.98
C GLU A 56 15.10 -33.07 -0.40
N ASP A 57 13.95 -33.75 -0.53
CA ASP A 57 13.44 -34.25 -1.80
C ASP A 57 12.67 -33.16 -2.58
N SER A 58 12.49 -33.38 -3.89
CA SER A 58 11.73 -32.48 -4.77
C SER A 58 10.26 -32.21 -4.39
N LYS A 59 9.71 -32.91 -3.40
CA LYS A 59 8.34 -32.74 -2.87
C LYS A 59 8.32 -32.12 -1.46
N GLY A 60 9.48 -31.72 -0.93
CA GLY A 60 9.64 -31.10 0.40
C GLY A 60 9.69 -32.10 1.56
N GLY A 61 9.92 -33.39 1.29
CA GLY A 61 10.27 -34.37 2.31
C GLY A 61 11.71 -34.15 2.79
N VAL A 62 11.93 -34.18 4.10
CA VAL A 62 13.21 -33.83 4.72
C VAL A 62 13.71 -34.96 5.61
N GLU A 63 14.95 -35.42 5.40
CA GLU A 63 15.63 -36.44 6.19
C GLU A 63 16.98 -35.92 6.70
N GLU A 64 17.38 -36.32 7.91
CA GLU A 64 18.66 -35.92 8.50
C GLU A 64 19.66 -37.08 8.46
N HIS A 65 20.88 -36.77 8.02
CA HIS A 65 21.97 -37.73 7.88
C HIS A 65 23.22 -37.18 8.56
N GLN A 66 24.08 -38.06 9.06
CA GLN A 66 25.31 -37.65 9.73
C GLN A 66 26.51 -38.21 8.97
N SER A 67 27.52 -37.37 8.74
CA SER A 67 28.79 -37.83 8.17
C SER A 67 29.59 -38.63 9.20
N THR A 68 30.42 -39.54 8.71
CA THR A 68 31.32 -40.35 9.52
C THR A 68 32.69 -40.44 8.82
N PHE A 69 33.76 -40.09 9.52
CA PHE A 69 35.14 -40.14 9.02
C PHE A 69 35.36 -39.42 7.67
N GLY A 70 34.73 -38.26 7.49
CA GLY A 70 34.86 -37.46 6.26
C GLY A 70 34.04 -37.96 5.07
N TYR A 71 33.12 -38.89 5.30
CA TYR A 71 32.16 -39.35 4.30
C TYR A 71 30.73 -39.12 4.75
N LEU A 72 29.88 -38.63 3.85
CA LEU A 72 28.43 -38.60 4.01
C LEU A 72 27.83 -39.58 3.01
N VAL A 73 26.96 -40.48 3.47
CA VAL A 73 26.22 -41.40 2.59
C VAL A 73 24.73 -41.21 2.83
N VAL A 74 23.99 -40.98 1.76
CA VAL A 74 22.53 -40.80 1.78
C VAL A 74 21.85 -41.82 0.89
N GLU A 75 20.64 -42.23 1.26
CA GLU A 75 19.84 -43.16 0.47
C GLU A 75 18.76 -42.39 -0.29
N ILE A 76 18.81 -42.42 -1.62
CA ILE A 76 17.95 -41.62 -2.51
C ILE A 76 17.29 -42.48 -3.57
N ASP A 77 16.19 -41.99 -4.14
CA ASP A 77 15.59 -42.63 -5.30
C ASP A 77 16.34 -42.24 -6.59
N LEU A 78 16.56 -43.22 -7.45
CA LEU A 78 17.21 -43.03 -8.74
C LEU A 78 16.54 -41.92 -9.58
N ASN A 79 17.35 -41.08 -10.21
CA ASN A 79 16.96 -40.00 -11.12
C ASN A 79 16.06 -38.90 -10.50
N LYS A 80 15.95 -38.83 -9.17
CA LYS A 80 15.30 -37.70 -8.49
C LYS A 80 16.33 -36.66 -8.05
N VAL A 81 15.93 -35.39 -8.12
CA VAL A 81 16.75 -34.28 -7.65
C VAL A 81 16.50 -34.07 -6.16
N TYR A 82 17.60 -33.96 -5.42
CA TYR A 82 17.62 -33.66 -3.99
C TYR A 82 18.44 -32.40 -3.75
N THR A 83 18.17 -31.74 -2.63
CA THR A 83 18.99 -30.63 -2.12
C THR A 83 19.61 -31.04 -0.79
N LEU A 84 20.92 -30.91 -0.67
CA LEU A 84 21.69 -31.22 0.52
C LEU A 84 22.12 -29.93 1.23
N TYR A 85 21.85 -29.86 2.52
CA TYR A 85 22.24 -28.74 3.39
C TYR A 85 23.14 -29.25 4.51
N LEU A 86 24.14 -28.46 4.90
CA LEU A 86 24.83 -28.68 6.18
C LEU A 86 23.97 -28.07 7.30
N LYS A 87 23.62 -28.88 8.29
CA LYS A 87 22.85 -28.45 9.47
C LYS A 87 23.79 -27.71 10.43
N ASP A 88 23.42 -26.49 10.80
CA ASP A 88 24.08 -25.58 11.75
C ASP A 88 25.37 -26.13 12.37
N ASN A 89 26.51 -25.78 11.76
CA ASN A 89 27.82 -26.11 12.27
C ASN A 89 28.60 -24.83 12.61
N LYS A 90 29.32 -24.85 13.74
CA LYS A 90 30.06 -23.67 14.24
C LYS A 90 31.34 -23.39 13.47
N GLU A 91 31.92 -24.41 12.86
CA GLU A 91 33.24 -24.35 12.24
C GLU A 91 33.15 -24.30 10.72
N TYR A 92 32.17 -25.00 10.14
CA TYR A 92 32.02 -25.14 8.70
C TYR A 92 30.68 -24.59 8.17
N SER A 93 30.66 -24.21 6.91
CA SER A 93 29.45 -23.89 6.15
C SER A 93 29.48 -24.57 4.78
N LEU A 94 28.31 -24.97 4.28
CA LEU A 94 28.13 -25.53 2.95
C LEU A 94 26.87 -24.88 2.33
N PRO A 95 26.99 -24.20 1.18
CA PRO A 95 25.82 -23.75 0.43
C PRO A 95 24.94 -24.96 0.04
N PRO A 96 23.61 -24.78 -0.12
CA PRO A 96 22.75 -25.88 -0.56
C PRO A 96 23.24 -26.48 -1.88
N ILE A 97 23.46 -27.80 -1.92
CA ILE A 97 23.93 -28.50 -3.11
C ILE A 97 22.78 -29.31 -3.70
N LYS A 98 22.42 -29.02 -4.96
CA LYS A 98 21.47 -29.84 -5.71
C LYS A 98 22.19 -30.97 -6.41
N PHE A 99 21.65 -32.17 -6.31
CA PHE A 99 22.23 -33.35 -6.95
C PHE A 99 21.18 -34.34 -7.42
N VAL A 100 21.57 -35.17 -8.38
CA VAL A 100 20.85 -36.37 -8.83
C VAL A 100 21.84 -37.52 -8.96
N SER A 101 21.41 -38.74 -8.66
CA SER A 101 22.17 -39.96 -9.00
C SER A 101 21.40 -40.81 -10.00
N GLN A 102 22.09 -41.27 -11.04
CA GLN A 102 21.53 -42.14 -12.07
C GLN A 102 22.03 -43.60 -11.93
N GLY A 103 22.55 -43.97 -10.76
CA GLY A 103 23.17 -45.28 -10.49
C GLY A 103 24.71 -45.23 -10.45
N GLU A 104 25.28 -44.03 -10.61
CA GLU A 104 26.70 -43.70 -10.47
C GLU A 104 26.84 -42.52 -9.47
N ASP A 105 28.03 -41.92 -9.37
CA ASP A 105 28.35 -40.80 -8.47
C ASP A 105 27.35 -39.63 -8.59
N PRO A 106 27.11 -38.86 -7.50
CA PRO A 106 26.20 -37.73 -7.55
C PRO A 106 26.69 -36.69 -8.56
N ILE A 107 25.78 -36.23 -9.42
CA ILE A 107 26.05 -35.19 -10.40
C ILE A 107 25.17 -33.97 -10.18
N ASP A 108 25.70 -32.81 -10.54
CA ASP A 108 24.93 -31.58 -10.65
C ASP A 108 23.90 -31.72 -11.80
N PRO A 109 22.59 -31.52 -11.54
CA PRO A 109 21.55 -31.78 -12.54
C PRO A 109 21.54 -30.79 -13.72
N GLU A 110 22.19 -29.63 -13.59
CA GLU A 110 22.23 -28.61 -14.64
C GLU A 110 23.49 -28.75 -15.51
N THR A 111 24.64 -29.03 -14.88
CA THR A 111 25.93 -29.08 -15.58
C THR A 111 26.40 -30.51 -15.90
N GLY A 112 25.83 -31.53 -15.26
CA GLY A 112 26.20 -32.93 -15.42
C GLY A 112 27.58 -33.29 -14.83
N LYS A 113 28.22 -32.38 -14.09
CA LYS A 113 29.52 -32.62 -13.46
C LYS A 113 29.37 -33.43 -12.17
N SER A 114 30.33 -34.30 -11.90
CA SER A 114 30.41 -35.02 -10.62
C SER A 114 30.63 -34.05 -9.45
N ILE A 115 29.90 -34.30 -8.37
CA ILE A 115 29.94 -33.56 -7.10
C ILE A 115 30.18 -34.51 -5.92
N GLU A 116 30.94 -35.57 -6.16
CA GLU A 116 31.39 -36.53 -5.14
C GLU A 116 32.14 -35.85 -3.98
N LYS A 117 32.71 -34.66 -4.19
CA LYS A 117 33.42 -33.88 -3.18
C LYS A 117 32.64 -32.64 -2.77
N LEU A 118 32.41 -32.48 -1.46
CA LEU A 118 31.79 -31.31 -0.85
C LEU A 118 32.87 -30.47 -0.16
N SER A 119 33.18 -29.31 -0.73
CA SER A 119 34.11 -28.34 -0.15
C SER A 119 33.40 -27.46 0.90
N LEU A 120 33.74 -27.68 2.16
CA LEU A 120 33.24 -26.99 3.34
C LEU A 120 34.07 -25.73 3.62
N ARG A 121 33.42 -24.60 3.90
CA ARG A 121 34.10 -23.33 4.20
C ARG A 121 34.26 -23.10 5.68
N THR A 122 35.45 -22.71 6.13
CA THR A 122 35.72 -22.42 7.54
C THR A 122 35.12 -21.07 7.96
N ARG A 123 34.46 -21.02 9.14
CA ARG A 123 33.88 -19.79 9.70
C ARG A 123 34.93 -19.06 10.55
N THR A 124 35.53 -17.99 10.05
CA THR A 124 36.42 -17.14 10.86
C THR A 124 35.64 -16.05 11.59
N ALA A 125 35.88 -15.95 12.91
CA ALA A 125 35.28 -14.93 13.77
C ALA A 125 36.08 -13.61 13.68
N THR A 126 35.36 -12.49 13.75
CA THR A 126 35.83 -11.09 13.73
C THR A 126 36.25 -10.57 12.36
N GLU A 127 35.32 -9.85 11.69
CA GLU A 127 35.66 -8.69 10.87
C GLU A 127 34.45 -7.75 10.78
N GLU A 128 34.75 -6.45 10.74
CA GLU A 128 33.86 -5.32 10.56
C GLU A 128 33.00 -5.47 9.30
N LEU A 129 31.86 -4.76 9.21
CA LEU A 129 31.04 -4.67 7.99
C LEU A 129 31.95 -4.62 6.74
N PRO A 130 31.80 -5.54 5.76
CA PRO A 130 32.80 -5.72 4.72
C PRO A 130 32.90 -4.46 3.87
N ASP A 131 33.98 -3.72 4.06
CA ASP A 131 34.44 -2.73 3.10
C ASP A 131 34.98 -3.52 1.89
N LYS A 132 34.17 -3.54 0.83
CA LYS A 132 34.47 -3.99 -0.55
C LYS A 132 34.84 -5.47 -0.74
N ARG A 133 33.79 -6.28 -0.93
CA ARG A 133 33.83 -7.45 -1.83
C ARG A 133 34.25 -6.95 -3.24
N PRO A 134 35.08 -7.67 -4.03
CA PRO A 134 35.48 -7.23 -5.36
C PRO A 134 34.26 -6.81 -6.20
N GLU A 135 34.35 -5.67 -6.90
CA GLU A 135 33.30 -5.22 -7.83
C GLU A 135 33.22 -6.19 -9.02
N GLU A 136 32.48 -7.28 -8.85
CA GLU A 136 32.12 -8.16 -9.96
C GLU A 136 31.02 -7.42 -10.74
N LYS A 137 31.38 -6.89 -11.90
CA LYS A 137 30.45 -6.17 -12.76
C LYS A 137 29.37 -7.14 -13.23
N VAL A 138 28.12 -6.86 -12.87
CA VAL A 138 26.98 -7.54 -13.45
C VAL A 138 26.85 -7.01 -14.88
N SER A 139 26.88 -7.88 -15.88
CA SER A 139 26.74 -7.41 -17.25
C SER A 139 25.30 -6.92 -17.49
N GLU A 140 25.15 -5.93 -18.37
CA GLU A 140 23.88 -5.26 -18.61
C GLU A 140 22.82 -6.28 -19.10
N GLY A 141 21.87 -6.63 -18.22
CA GLY A 141 20.79 -7.58 -18.50
C GLY A 141 20.82 -8.89 -17.68
N GLU A 142 21.92 -9.22 -17.00
CA GLU A 142 22.02 -10.47 -16.20
C GLU A 142 21.24 -10.40 -14.88
N GLY A 143 21.24 -9.24 -14.22
CA GLY A 143 20.58 -9.03 -12.92
C GLY A 143 21.15 -9.88 -11.78
N LEU A 144 20.62 -9.71 -10.56
CA LEU A 144 21.04 -10.47 -9.38
C LEU A 144 20.14 -11.67 -9.11
N ASP A 145 20.72 -12.74 -8.58
CA ASP A 145 19.99 -13.91 -8.08
C ASP A 145 19.32 -13.69 -6.73
N SER A 146 19.85 -12.75 -5.95
CA SER A 146 19.45 -12.58 -4.56
C SER A 146 19.51 -11.12 -4.12
N ILE A 147 18.65 -10.78 -3.17
CA ILE A 147 18.81 -9.59 -2.31
C ILE A 147 19.10 -10.11 -0.90
N ILE A 148 20.05 -9.49 -0.22
CA ILE A 148 20.36 -9.76 1.17
C ILE A 148 19.98 -8.51 1.96
N ILE A 149 19.21 -8.67 3.04
CA ILE A 149 18.91 -7.59 3.96
C ILE A 149 19.73 -7.71 5.23
N HIS A 150 20.13 -6.57 5.77
CA HIS A 150 20.84 -6.44 7.04
C HIS A 150 20.09 -5.47 7.95
N THR A 151 19.86 -5.84 9.21
CA THR A 151 19.06 -5.03 10.13
C THR A 151 19.89 -4.53 11.30
N PHE A 152 19.76 -3.23 11.58
CA PHE A 152 20.46 -2.55 12.68
C PHE A 152 19.47 -1.74 13.51
N LYS A 153 19.80 -1.53 14.78
CA LYS A 153 19.22 -0.48 15.62
C LYS A 153 20.31 0.53 15.90
N ASP A 154 20.09 1.77 15.48
CA ASP A 154 21.15 2.75 15.36
C ASP A 154 22.28 2.19 14.45
N ASP A 155 23.47 1.97 15.00
CA ASP A 155 24.61 1.37 14.31
C ASP A 155 24.94 -0.05 14.85
N GLU A 156 24.12 -0.56 15.76
CA GLU A 156 24.28 -1.89 16.35
C GLU A 156 23.41 -2.93 15.63
N LEU A 157 23.93 -4.15 15.48
CA LEU A 157 23.22 -5.27 14.86
C LEU A 157 21.88 -5.54 15.56
N LEU A 158 20.82 -5.73 14.77
CA LEU A 158 19.48 -6.03 15.25
C LEU A 158 19.01 -7.39 14.73
N ALA A 159 19.23 -8.43 15.53
CA ALA A 159 18.82 -9.80 15.24
C ALA A 159 17.30 -9.99 15.25
N ASN A 160 16.83 -11.08 14.62
CA ASN A 160 15.43 -11.54 14.68
C ASN A 160 14.42 -10.46 14.27
N SER A 161 14.79 -9.60 13.32
CA SER A 161 13.96 -8.50 12.88
C SER A 161 12.87 -9.00 11.93
N PRO A 162 11.59 -8.88 12.29
CA PRO A 162 10.50 -9.36 11.45
C PRO A 162 10.35 -8.50 10.20
N PHE A 163 10.05 -9.14 9.07
CA PHE A 163 9.83 -8.48 7.78
C PHE A 163 8.73 -9.18 6.98
N ARG A 164 8.24 -8.49 5.94
CA ARG A 164 7.37 -9.06 4.91
C ARG A 164 7.89 -8.76 3.51
N LEU A 165 7.72 -9.74 2.64
CA LEU A 165 7.88 -9.61 1.20
C LEU A 165 6.49 -9.56 0.56
N PHE A 166 6.25 -8.52 -0.20
CA PHE A 166 5.07 -8.34 -1.01
C PHE A 166 5.43 -8.52 -2.48
N ARG A 167 4.48 -9.03 -3.27
CA ARG A 167 4.54 -9.05 -4.73
C ARG A 167 3.35 -8.30 -5.28
N PHE A 168 3.55 -7.49 -6.31
CA PHE A 168 2.45 -6.84 -7.02
C PHE A 168 1.69 -7.82 -7.91
N GLU A 169 0.37 -7.84 -7.77
CA GLU A 169 -0.55 -8.47 -8.71
C GLU A 169 -1.42 -7.37 -9.34
N GLY A 170 -0.93 -6.84 -10.47
CA GLY A 170 -1.46 -5.57 -11.01
C GLY A 170 -0.98 -4.38 -10.17
N HIS A 171 -1.92 -3.61 -9.60
CA HIS A 171 -1.60 -2.44 -8.76
C HIS A 171 -1.70 -2.70 -7.25
N ILE A 172 -1.99 -3.93 -6.85
CA ILE A 172 -2.19 -4.28 -5.43
C ILE A 172 -1.02 -5.14 -4.96
N PRO A 173 -0.26 -4.71 -3.93
CA PRO A 173 0.76 -5.53 -3.32
C PRO A 173 0.12 -6.58 -2.40
N THR A 174 0.48 -7.85 -2.59
CA THR A 174 0.03 -8.98 -1.79
C THR A 174 1.20 -9.58 -1.03
N VAL A 175 1.01 -9.87 0.26
CA VAL A 175 2.03 -10.58 1.06
C VAL A 175 2.26 -11.96 0.45
N VAL A 176 3.49 -12.25 0.04
CA VAL A 176 3.88 -13.58 -0.47
C VAL A 176 4.77 -14.33 0.50
N PHE A 177 5.46 -13.62 1.39
CA PHE A 177 6.30 -14.22 2.42
C PHE A 177 6.43 -13.28 3.63
N GLY A 178 6.61 -13.86 4.81
CA GLY A 178 6.94 -13.15 6.03
C GLY A 178 7.91 -13.98 6.84
N GLY A 179 8.91 -13.34 7.43
CA GLY A 179 10.01 -14.00 8.14
C GLY A 179 10.68 -13.08 9.14
N THR A 180 11.78 -13.55 9.70
CA THR A 180 12.66 -12.77 10.57
C THR A 180 14.10 -12.87 10.06
N THR A 181 14.89 -11.83 10.26
CA THR A 181 16.34 -11.95 10.10
C THR A 181 16.92 -12.94 11.13
N ASP A 182 18.11 -13.46 10.86
CA ASP A 182 18.79 -14.39 11.74
C ASP A 182 19.41 -13.70 12.98
N GLU A 183 20.25 -14.43 13.72
CA GLU A 183 20.97 -13.91 14.89
C GLU A 183 22.01 -12.84 14.53
N GLN A 184 22.41 -12.76 13.26
CA GLN A 184 23.31 -11.77 12.70
C GLN A 184 22.54 -10.59 12.07
N GLY A 185 21.21 -10.58 12.16
CA GLY A 185 20.39 -9.54 11.55
C GLY A 185 20.34 -9.63 10.02
N GLU A 186 20.68 -10.78 9.44
CA GLU A 186 20.71 -11.00 7.99
C GLU A 186 19.50 -11.81 7.50
N TYR A 187 19.06 -11.59 6.26
CA TYR A 187 18.21 -12.54 5.54
C TYR A 187 18.44 -12.46 4.02
N SER A 188 18.59 -13.61 3.35
CA SER A 188 18.76 -13.71 1.89
C SER A 188 17.46 -14.13 1.19
N PHE A 189 16.97 -13.27 0.30
CA PHE A 189 15.85 -13.55 -0.59
C PHE A 189 16.34 -14.05 -1.95
N ARG A 190 15.72 -15.12 -2.46
CA ARG A 190 16.09 -15.81 -3.72
C ARG A 190 14.84 -16.33 -4.44
N ASP A 191 15.04 -16.93 -5.62
CA ASP A 191 14.03 -17.68 -6.38
C ASP A 191 12.77 -16.86 -6.75
N PHE A 192 12.98 -15.63 -7.21
CA PHE A 192 11.89 -14.74 -7.58
C PHE A 192 11.22 -15.15 -8.89
N ARG A 193 9.94 -14.78 -9.01
CA ARG A 193 9.21 -14.97 -10.27
C ARG A 193 9.71 -14.01 -11.32
N ALA A 194 9.67 -14.47 -12.57
CA ALA A 194 9.92 -13.64 -13.74
C ALA A 194 8.95 -12.44 -13.83
N ASN A 195 9.43 -11.33 -14.39
CA ASN A 195 8.66 -10.13 -14.75
C ASN A 195 7.76 -9.63 -13.61
N SER A 196 8.28 -9.61 -12.40
CA SER A 196 7.52 -9.33 -11.18
C SER A 196 8.11 -8.14 -10.44
N GLU A 197 7.25 -7.42 -9.73
CA GLU A 197 7.64 -6.34 -8.84
C GLU A 197 7.38 -6.75 -7.39
N TYR A 198 8.32 -6.43 -6.51
CA TYR A 198 8.32 -6.82 -5.12
C TYR A 198 8.61 -5.64 -4.21
N ILE A 199 8.17 -5.76 -2.94
CA ILE A 199 8.49 -4.82 -1.86
C ILE A 199 8.93 -5.60 -0.63
N ILE A 200 10.07 -5.24 -0.04
CA ILE A 200 10.48 -5.69 1.31
C ILE A 200 10.13 -4.59 2.31
N MET A 201 9.49 -4.96 3.41
CA MET A 201 9.13 -4.05 4.50
C MET A 201 9.47 -4.67 5.86
N MET A 202 10.04 -3.87 6.76
CA MET A 202 10.29 -4.28 8.14
C MET A 202 9.00 -4.16 8.97
N GLU A 203 8.69 -5.18 9.78
CA GLU A 203 7.50 -5.24 10.64
C GLU A 203 7.81 -4.89 12.09
N ASN A 204 8.39 -3.72 12.35
CA ASN A 204 8.68 -3.28 13.72
C ASN A 204 7.80 -2.10 14.14
N PRO A 205 6.84 -2.28 15.07
CA PRO A 205 5.97 -1.20 15.52
C PRO A 205 6.65 -0.23 16.50
N LYS A 206 7.86 -0.53 16.99
CA LYS A 206 8.58 0.28 17.98
C LYS A 206 9.63 1.19 17.35
N LEU A 207 10.20 0.79 16.22
CA LEU A 207 11.22 1.55 15.51
C LEU A 207 10.65 2.22 14.26
N LYS A 208 11.26 3.32 13.84
CA LYS A 208 11.18 3.85 12.48
C LYS A 208 12.49 3.52 11.76
N PHE A 209 12.45 3.19 10.48
CA PHE A 209 13.65 2.85 9.73
C PHE A 209 14.09 4.01 8.83
N ASP A 210 15.37 4.05 8.48
CA ASP A 210 15.91 4.91 7.42
C ASP A 210 15.25 4.67 6.06
N LYS A 211 14.71 3.47 5.86
CA LYS A 211 13.92 3.07 4.70
C LYS A 211 12.65 2.38 5.17
N ASP A 212 11.51 2.91 4.78
CA ASP A 212 10.20 2.33 5.06
C ASP A 212 10.01 1.02 4.26
N SER A 213 10.56 0.96 3.05
CA SER A 213 10.46 -0.19 2.16
C SER A 213 11.56 -0.19 1.10
N VAL A 214 11.78 -1.35 0.48
CA VAL A 214 12.70 -1.51 -0.67
C VAL A 214 11.94 -2.19 -1.80
N ASN A 215 11.81 -1.49 -2.93
CA ASN A 215 11.11 -1.98 -4.11
C ASN A 215 12.12 -2.57 -5.09
N PHE A 216 11.80 -3.69 -5.73
CA PHE A 216 12.66 -4.24 -6.78
C PHE A 216 11.88 -4.96 -7.88
N GLN A 217 12.49 -5.03 -9.06
CA GLN A 217 11.89 -5.62 -10.26
C GLN A 217 12.76 -6.73 -10.82
N THR A 218 12.12 -7.79 -11.28
CA THR A 218 12.77 -8.95 -11.90
C THR A 218 12.55 -8.99 -13.41
N ASN A 219 13.52 -9.51 -14.14
CA ASN A 219 13.43 -9.75 -15.59
C ASN A 219 12.72 -11.07 -15.91
N GLU A 220 12.73 -11.49 -17.18
CA GLU A 220 12.08 -12.71 -17.65
C GLU A 220 12.64 -14.02 -17.09
N SER A 221 13.86 -14.02 -16.55
CA SER A 221 14.47 -15.16 -15.87
C SER A 221 14.32 -15.11 -14.35
N GLY A 222 13.63 -14.10 -13.81
CA GLY A 222 13.46 -13.93 -12.37
C GLY A 222 14.63 -13.22 -11.67
N LYS A 223 15.65 -12.77 -12.41
CA LYS A 223 16.78 -12.03 -11.86
C LYS A 223 16.41 -10.58 -11.58
N ILE A 224 16.96 -10.02 -10.50
CA ILE A 224 16.69 -8.64 -10.06
C ILE A 224 17.46 -7.66 -10.96
N VAL A 225 16.75 -6.78 -11.65
CA VAL A 225 17.36 -5.81 -12.57
C VAL A 225 17.23 -4.36 -12.12
N LYS A 226 16.30 -4.07 -11.22
CA LYS A 226 16.15 -2.74 -10.62
C LYS A 226 15.84 -2.81 -9.14
N ILE A 227 16.42 -1.91 -8.35
CA ILE A 227 16.15 -1.72 -6.93
C ILE A 227 15.90 -0.22 -6.71
N ASN A 228 14.79 0.12 -6.07
CA ASN A 228 14.31 1.50 -5.85
C ASN A 228 14.34 2.36 -7.13
N GLY A 229 14.00 1.75 -8.27
CA GLY A 229 13.97 2.40 -9.59
C GLY A 229 15.34 2.53 -10.28
N LYS A 230 16.45 2.26 -9.58
CA LYS A 230 17.82 2.29 -10.12
C LYS A 230 18.16 0.94 -10.74
N THR A 231 18.83 0.94 -11.90
CA THR A 231 19.31 -0.29 -12.55
C THR A 231 20.48 -0.88 -11.78
N VAL A 232 20.42 -2.17 -11.48
CA VAL A 232 21.52 -2.88 -10.81
C VAL A 232 22.76 -2.92 -11.70
N GLN A 233 23.90 -2.54 -11.12
CA GLN A 233 25.22 -2.46 -11.76
C GLN A 233 26.18 -3.53 -11.24
N ASN A 234 26.06 -3.91 -9.97
CA ASN A 234 26.99 -4.83 -9.30
C ASN A 234 26.29 -5.63 -8.20
N ALA A 235 27.00 -6.60 -7.62
CA ALA A 235 26.48 -7.45 -6.55
C ALA A 235 26.12 -6.66 -5.27
N GLN A 236 26.85 -5.57 -4.98
CA GLN A 236 26.67 -4.75 -3.78
C GLN A 236 25.33 -4.01 -3.79
N ASP A 237 24.75 -3.72 -4.96
CA ASP A 237 23.41 -3.15 -5.06
C ASP A 237 22.33 -4.05 -4.42
N GLY A 238 22.58 -5.36 -4.32
CA GLY A 238 21.70 -6.34 -3.67
C GLY A 238 21.87 -6.46 -2.15
N GLU A 239 22.83 -5.76 -1.55
CA GLU A 239 23.11 -5.76 -0.11
C GLU A 239 22.42 -4.55 0.54
N ILE A 240 21.30 -4.79 1.21
CA ILE A 240 20.36 -3.75 1.64
C ILE A 240 20.33 -3.64 3.15
N ALA A 241 20.78 -2.51 3.69
CA ALA A 241 20.72 -2.25 5.12
C ALA A 241 19.45 -1.46 5.51
N PHE A 242 18.72 -1.98 6.50
CA PHE A 242 17.64 -1.32 7.23
C PHE A 242 18.13 -0.90 8.61
N ARG A 243 18.24 0.41 8.84
CA ARG A 243 18.68 0.99 10.12
C ARG A 243 17.47 1.55 10.86
N GLY A 244 17.10 0.89 11.95
CA GLY A 244 16.00 1.26 12.81
C GLY A 244 16.42 2.24 13.91
N TYR A 245 15.57 3.21 14.20
CA TYR A 245 15.73 4.20 15.25
C TYR A 245 14.47 4.25 16.11
N GLU A 246 14.60 4.71 17.35
CA GLU A 246 13.42 5.03 18.17
C GLU A 246 12.54 6.05 17.44
N LYS A 247 11.22 5.97 17.61
CA LYS A 247 10.28 6.84 16.85
C LYS A 247 10.53 8.33 17.02
N ASN A 248 11.01 8.74 18.20
CA ASN A 248 11.33 10.12 18.55
C ASN A 248 12.79 10.51 18.25
N SER A 249 13.57 9.64 17.60
CA SER A 249 14.95 9.94 17.21
C SER A 249 15.02 11.04 16.15
N ASP A 250 16.02 11.91 16.26
CA ASP A 250 16.37 12.98 15.32
C ASP A 250 17.53 12.60 14.38
N LYS A 251 17.98 11.34 14.42
CA LYS A 251 19.10 10.85 13.58
C LYS A 251 18.81 10.83 12.08
N LEU A 252 17.53 10.78 11.68
CA LEU A 252 17.15 10.86 10.28
C LEU A 252 17.12 12.32 9.85
N ALA A 253 17.89 12.64 8.81
CA ALA A 253 17.88 13.97 8.22
C ALA A 253 16.48 14.30 7.69
N THR A 254 16.03 15.51 7.99
CA THR A 254 14.76 16.04 7.50
C THR A 254 15.00 17.20 6.55
N THR A 255 14.07 17.37 5.61
CA THR A 255 14.04 18.49 4.69
C THR A 255 12.81 19.34 4.94
N GLU A 256 12.98 20.65 4.82
CA GLU A 256 11.90 21.61 4.90
C GLU A 256 11.00 21.48 3.66
N VAL A 257 9.73 21.12 3.88
CA VAL A 257 8.72 21.00 2.82
C VAL A 257 7.60 22.00 3.08
N GLU A 258 7.41 22.90 2.13
CA GLU A 258 6.42 23.96 2.22
C GLU A 258 5.12 23.62 1.49
N PHE A 259 4.00 23.87 2.16
CA PHE A 259 2.66 23.90 1.59
C PHE A 259 2.04 25.29 1.80
N TYR A 260 1.03 25.61 0.99
CA TYR A 260 0.31 26.87 1.11
C TYR A 260 -1.18 26.64 1.23
N VAL A 261 -1.83 27.47 2.03
CA VAL A 261 -3.28 27.45 2.23
C VAL A 261 -3.87 28.79 1.83
N VAL A 262 -4.80 28.76 0.90
CA VAL A 262 -5.42 29.95 0.32
C VAL A 262 -6.94 29.81 0.33
N ASP A 263 -7.66 30.92 0.48
CA ASP A 263 -9.11 30.91 0.40
C ASP A 263 -9.53 30.71 -1.06
N LYS A 264 -10.39 29.73 -1.31
CA LYS A 264 -10.79 29.30 -2.64
C LYS A 264 -11.41 30.43 -3.47
N LYS A 265 -12.16 31.35 -2.83
CA LYS A 265 -12.90 32.41 -3.54
C LYS A 265 -12.05 33.65 -3.77
N THR A 266 -11.34 34.07 -2.72
CA THR A 266 -10.60 35.33 -2.70
C THR A 266 -9.15 35.16 -3.16
N GLN A 267 -8.65 33.92 -3.20
CA GLN A 267 -7.26 33.59 -3.54
C GLN A 267 -6.24 34.23 -2.58
N THR A 268 -6.67 34.63 -1.38
CA THR A 268 -5.80 35.20 -0.36
C THR A 268 -5.32 34.14 0.62
N PRO A 269 -4.12 34.27 1.21
CA PRO A 269 -3.64 33.34 2.21
C PRO A 269 -4.55 33.21 3.45
N VAL A 270 -4.63 32.01 4.01
CA VAL A 270 -5.44 31.71 5.21
C VAL A 270 -4.55 31.19 6.33
N GLN A 271 -4.59 31.89 7.46
CA GLN A 271 -3.87 31.52 8.68
C GLN A 271 -4.64 30.48 9.50
N ASP A 272 -3.90 29.72 10.33
CA ASP A 272 -4.43 28.78 11.34
C ASP A 272 -5.21 27.59 10.78
N VAL A 273 -4.95 27.22 9.52
CA VAL A 273 -5.41 25.95 8.96
C VAL A 273 -4.36 24.89 9.25
N GLU A 274 -4.76 23.83 9.93
CA GLU A 274 -3.89 22.71 10.28
C GLU A 274 -3.88 21.67 9.15
N LEU A 275 -2.70 21.37 8.63
CA LEU A 275 -2.45 20.26 7.74
C LEU A 275 -1.76 19.12 8.52
N THR A 276 -1.99 17.89 8.08
CA THR A 276 -1.32 16.69 8.57
C THR A 276 -0.57 16.03 7.42
N ALA A 277 0.71 15.74 7.62
CA ALA A 277 1.48 14.84 6.77
C ALA A 277 1.35 13.42 7.32
N ASN A 278 0.94 12.48 6.48
CA ASN A 278 0.70 11.09 6.86
C ASN A 278 1.64 10.15 6.11
N THR A 279 2.13 9.11 6.79
CA THR A 279 2.92 8.02 6.20
C THR A 279 2.11 6.72 6.20
N LEU A 280 2.46 5.77 5.33
CA LEU A 280 1.68 4.55 5.11
C LEU A 280 2.23 3.29 5.83
N VAL A 281 3.21 3.39 6.74
CA VAL A 281 3.95 2.18 7.16
C VAL A 281 3.81 1.84 8.66
N PRO A 282 3.29 0.63 9.02
CA PRO A 282 2.62 -0.38 8.18
C PRO A 282 1.16 -0.03 7.84
N ARG A 283 0.66 1.09 8.36
CA ARG A 283 -0.70 1.60 8.15
C ARG A 283 -0.62 3.12 8.05
N LEU A 284 -1.64 3.72 7.43
CA LEU A 284 -1.76 5.17 7.36
C LEU A 284 -1.81 5.76 8.77
N SER A 285 -0.84 6.61 9.09
CA SER A 285 -0.76 7.29 10.39
C SER A 285 -0.29 8.73 10.21
N SER A 286 -0.76 9.62 11.09
CA SER A 286 -0.25 10.99 11.13
C SER A 286 1.21 10.95 11.58
N TYR A 287 2.06 11.58 10.79
CA TYR A 287 3.48 11.72 11.06
C TYR A 287 3.75 13.06 11.74
N GLN A 288 3.25 14.15 11.15
CA GLN A 288 3.44 15.50 11.67
C GLN A 288 2.23 16.37 11.32
N ASN A 289 1.85 17.25 12.26
CA ASN A 289 0.86 18.31 12.02
C ASN A 289 1.56 19.67 12.02
N ALA A 290 1.11 20.57 11.14
CA ALA A 290 1.60 21.93 11.06
C ALA A 290 0.46 22.89 10.68
N LYS A 291 0.53 24.14 11.15
CA LYS A 291 -0.49 25.16 10.89
C LYS A 291 0.05 26.23 9.93
N SER A 292 -0.85 26.77 9.13
CA SER A 292 -0.52 27.87 8.24
C SER A 292 -0.25 29.16 9.02
N ASP A 293 0.85 29.84 8.67
CA ASP A 293 1.18 31.16 9.20
C ASP A 293 0.33 32.27 8.54
N LYS A 294 0.59 33.53 8.88
CA LYS A 294 -0.11 34.71 8.32
C LYS A 294 0.00 34.84 6.79
N THR A 295 0.96 34.16 6.17
CA THR A 295 1.17 34.11 4.72
C THR A 295 0.56 32.86 4.09
N GLY A 296 -0.21 32.10 4.88
CA GLY A 296 -0.82 30.83 4.45
C GLY A 296 0.19 29.68 4.36
N ARG A 297 1.45 29.91 4.74
CA ARG A 297 2.52 28.93 4.58
C ARG A 297 2.53 27.93 5.72
N VAL A 298 2.61 26.66 5.38
CA VAL A 298 2.72 25.53 6.28
C VAL A 298 4.06 24.85 6.01
N VAL A 299 4.83 24.58 7.06
CA VAL A 299 6.16 24.00 6.94
C VAL A 299 6.21 22.67 7.67
N PHE A 300 6.59 21.61 6.95
CA PHE A 300 6.90 20.30 7.51
C PHE A 300 8.41 20.05 7.46
N HIS A 301 8.91 19.25 8.40
CA HIS A 301 10.28 18.73 8.39
C HIS A 301 10.19 17.23 8.17
N LEU A 302 10.37 16.81 6.92
CA LEU A 302 10.06 15.44 6.47
C LEU A 302 11.35 14.68 6.16
N GLU A 303 11.39 13.41 6.56
CA GLU A 303 12.52 12.52 6.31
C GLU A 303 12.58 12.14 4.83
N GLY A 304 13.80 12.10 4.29
CA GLY A 304 14.07 11.55 2.96
C GLY A 304 14.45 10.07 3.03
N GLN A 305 14.18 9.32 1.97
CA GLN A 305 14.72 7.96 1.82
C GLN A 305 15.09 7.67 0.36
N GLU A 306 15.98 6.70 0.17
CA GLU A 306 16.30 6.20 -1.17
C GLU A 306 15.07 5.62 -1.87
N GLY A 307 14.80 6.10 -3.09
CA GLY A 307 13.58 5.74 -3.82
C GLY A 307 12.36 6.61 -3.48
N GLY A 308 12.50 7.58 -2.58
CA GLY A 308 11.48 8.57 -2.23
C GLY A 308 10.53 8.11 -1.14
N LYS A 309 10.51 8.82 -0.01
CA LYS A 309 9.59 8.58 1.11
C LYS A 309 8.26 9.23 0.82
N ILE A 310 7.19 8.44 0.88
CA ILE A 310 5.86 8.89 0.46
C ILE A 310 5.14 9.52 1.65
N TYR A 311 4.70 10.76 1.47
CA TYR A 311 3.80 11.44 2.40
C TYR A 311 2.51 11.83 1.68
N SER A 312 1.38 11.55 2.33
CA SER A 312 0.07 12.07 1.93
C SER A 312 -0.30 13.21 2.87
N VAL A 313 -0.38 14.43 2.34
CA VAL A 313 -0.71 15.64 3.08
C VAL A 313 -2.17 16.00 2.84
N CYS A 314 -2.90 16.36 3.90
CA CYS A 314 -4.28 16.84 3.82
C CYS A 314 -4.62 17.77 4.99
N VAL A 315 -5.80 18.41 4.95
CA VAL A 315 -6.32 19.16 6.12
C VAL A 315 -6.59 18.18 7.27
N SER A 316 -6.07 18.49 8.46
CA SER A 316 -6.16 17.61 9.63
C SER A 316 -7.60 17.30 9.99
N LYS A 317 -7.86 16.09 10.52
CA LYS A 317 -9.22 15.57 10.74
C LYS A 317 -10.12 16.56 11.49
N ASN A 318 -9.60 17.14 12.57
CA ASN A 318 -10.33 18.11 13.38
C ASN A 318 -10.47 19.47 12.68
N ALA A 319 -9.49 19.91 11.89
CA ALA A 319 -9.60 21.14 11.11
C ALA A 319 -10.68 21.06 10.02
N GLN A 320 -11.04 19.87 9.54
CA GLN A 320 -12.15 19.70 8.57
C GLN A 320 -13.51 20.15 9.11
N PHE A 321 -13.69 20.24 10.44
CA PHE A 321 -14.89 20.82 11.03
C PHE A 321 -15.01 22.34 10.81
N MET A 322 -13.93 23.01 10.41
CA MET A 322 -13.93 24.44 10.10
C MET A 322 -13.75 24.73 8.61
N TRP A 323 -13.24 23.78 7.85
CA TRP A 323 -12.77 24.00 6.49
C TRP A 323 -13.28 22.91 5.54
N LYS A 324 -13.89 23.32 4.43
CA LYS A 324 -13.88 22.55 3.19
C LYS A 324 -12.60 22.86 2.44
N PHE A 325 -12.07 21.88 1.72
CA PHE A 325 -10.75 22.02 1.10
C PHE A 325 -10.63 21.20 -0.18
N GLU A 326 -9.75 21.65 -1.07
CA GLU A 326 -9.32 20.94 -2.27
C GLU A 326 -7.83 21.25 -2.54
N PRO A 327 -7.05 20.32 -3.10
CA PRO A 327 -7.42 18.92 -3.32
C PRO A 327 -7.65 18.17 -2.00
N GLU A 328 -8.27 17.00 -2.05
CA GLU A 328 -8.52 16.17 -0.85
C GLU A 328 -7.22 15.68 -0.19
N GLN A 329 -6.17 15.50 -1.00
CA GLN A 329 -4.83 15.19 -0.54
C GLN A 329 -3.80 15.63 -1.59
N ILE A 330 -2.55 15.79 -1.15
CA ILE A 330 -1.39 15.95 -2.01
C ILE A 330 -0.36 14.89 -1.62
N THR A 331 0.01 14.04 -2.58
CA THR A 331 1.06 13.03 -2.40
C THR A 331 2.40 13.62 -2.81
N ILE A 332 3.38 13.54 -1.92
CA ILE A 332 4.77 13.93 -2.17
C ILE A 332 5.71 12.77 -1.92
N HIS A 333 6.85 12.79 -2.60
CA HIS A 333 7.99 11.91 -2.38
C HIS A 333 9.18 12.77 -1.99
N VAL A 334 9.83 12.43 -0.88
CA VAL A 334 11.08 13.08 -0.42
C VAL A 334 12.21 12.08 -0.58
N ASP A 335 13.15 12.35 -1.48
CA ASP A 335 14.29 11.46 -1.72
C ASP A 335 15.38 11.61 -0.65
N GLU A 336 16.44 10.80 -0.72
CA GLU A 336 17.56 10.79 0.21
C GLU A 336 18.34 12.12 0.28
N LYS A 337 18.21 12.98 -0.74
CA LYS A 337 18.84 14.31 -0.80
C LYS A 337 17.91 15.42 -0.33
N GLY A 338 16.65 15.09 -0.03
CA GLY A 338 15.61 16.06 0.28
C GLY A 338 14.94 16.66 -0.96
N GLU A 339 15.19 16.14 -2.15
CA GLU A 339 14.48 16.60 -3.34
C GLU A 339 13.03 16.10 -3.33
N LEU A 340 12.12 17.02 -3.66
CA LEU A 340 10.68 16.76 -3.65
C LEU A 340 10.19 16.40 -5.05
N THR A 341 9.37 15.35 -5.15
CA THR A 341 8.53 15.13 -6.32
C THR A 341 7.06 14.95 -5.92
N THR A 342 6.14 15.34 -6.79
CA THR A 342 4.68 15.27 -6.56
C THR A 342 4.03 14.39 -7.62
N GLU A 343 2.97 13.67 -7.26
CA GLU A 343 2.13 13.02 -8.26
C GLU A 343 1.33 14.07 -9.06
N GLY A 344 1.50 14.10 -10.39
CA GLY A 344 0.57 14.81 -11.30
C GLY A 344 0.75 16.32 -11.51
N ASP A 345 1.97 16.87 -11.46
CA ASP A 345 2.25 18.32 -11.57
C ASP A 345 1.40 19.17 -10.59
N ILE A 346 1.00 18.58 -9.46
CA ILE A 346 0.18 19.22 -8.45
C ILE A 346 1.07 20.13 -7.60
N TYR A 347 0.78 21.43 -7.63
CA TYR A 347 1.41 22.39 -6.75
C TYR A 347 0.95 22.15 -5.29
N PRO A 348 1.82 22.28 -4.26
CA PRO A 348 1.52 22.00 -2.86
C PRO A 348 0.63 23.09 -2.21
N ILE A 349 -0.55 23.30 -2.78
CA ILE A 349 -1.51 24.34 -2.39
C ILE A 349 -2.85 23.70 -2.07
N PHE A 350 -3.38 24.02 -0.89
CA PHE A 350 -4.75 23.73 -0.49
C PHE A 350 -5.62 24.98 -0.61
N TYR A 351 -6.67 24.89 -1.40
CA TYR A 351 -7.73 25.89 -1.45
C TYR A 351 -8.79 25.53 -0.41
N VAL A 352 -9.09 26.45 0.50
CA VAL A 352 -10.05 26.23 1.59
C VAL A 352 -11.26 27.14 1.49
N THR A 353 -12.38 26.72 2.04
CA THR A 353 -13.58 27.53 2.26
C THR A 353 -14.02 27.34 3.71
N LYS A 354 -14.19 28.45 4.44
CA LYS A 354 -14.61 28.40 5.84
C LYS A 354 -16.06 27.92 5.95
N GLU A 355 -16.27 26.86 6.71
CA GLU A 355 -17.57 26.26 7.01
C GLU A 355 -17.55 25.66 8.41
N ASP A 356 -18.15 26.35 9.38
CA ASP A 356 -18.16 25.91 10.78
C ASP A 356 -19.21 24.82 11.01
N ARG A 357 -18.71 23.59 11.12
CA ARG A 357 -19.47 22.36 11.37
C ARG A 357 -19.22 21.78 12.75
N ARG A 358 -18.58 22.53 13.66
CA ARG A 358 -18.23 22.02 14.99
C ARG A 358 -19.45 21.57 15.81
N HIS A 359 -20.61 22.19 15.54
CA HIS A 359 -21.91 21.82 16.13
C HIS A 359 -22.29 20.35 15.91
N LEU A 360 -21.79 19.69 14.86
CA LEU A 360 -22.11 18.28 14.58
C LEU A 360 -21.76 17.32 15.73
N ARG A 361 -20.74 17.64 16.53
CA ARG A 361 -20.39 16.83 17.71
C ARG A 361 -21.45 16.93 18.79
N ASP A 362 -21.92 18.15 19.07
CA ASP A 362 -22.99 18.40 20.04
C ASP A 362 -24.31 17.79 19.55
N ASP A 363 -24.58 17.86 18.24
CA ASP A 363 -25.74 17.22 17.62
C ASP A 363 -25.69 15.69 17.80
N LEU A 364 -24.54 15.06 17.55
CA LEU A 364 -24.38 13.61 17.75
C LEU A 364 -24.54 13.21 19.22
N GLU A 365 -23.99 14.00 20.16
CA GLU A 365 -24.18 13.79 21.59
C GLU A 365 -25.65 13.90 22.00
N GLY A 366 -26.35 14.89 21.46
CA GLY A 366 -27.80 15.07 21.62
C GLY A 366 -28.58 13.86 21.10
N LYS A 367 -28.26 13.38 19.89
CA LYS A 367 -28.89 12.19 19.30
C LYS A 367 -28.67 10.93 20.12
N ILE A 368 -27.47 10.73 20.66
CA ILE A 368 -27.18 9.61 21.56
C ILE A 368 -28.04 9.71 22.83
N THR A 369 -28.13 10.91 23.42
CA THR A 369 -28.92 11.14 24.64
C THR A 369 -30.40 10.89 24.42
N GLU A 370 -30.96 11.42 23.33
CA GLU A 370 -32.36 11.19 22.94
C GLU A 370 -32.65 9.71 22.69
N ALA A 371 -31.78 9.01 21.97
CA ALA A 371 -31.98 7.60 21.66
C ALA A 371 -31.89 6.71 22.91
N LYS A 372 -30.96 7.00 23.84
CA LYS A 372 -30.90 6.31 25.14
C LYS A 372 -32.16 6.55 25.97
N LYS A 373 -32.66 7.79 26.01
CA LYS A 373 -33.91 8.12 26.68
C LYS A 373 -35.09 7.37 26.06
N TYR A 374 -35.17 7.34 24.73
CA TYR A 374 -36.21 6.60 24.00
C TYR A 374 -36.23 5.11 24.32
N LEU A 375 -35.06 4.48 24.44
CA LEU A 375 -34.93 3.08 24.86
C LEU A 375 -35.38 2.85 26.32
N ALA A 376 -35.18 3.82 27.21
CA ALA A 376 -35.56 3.71 28.62
C ALA A 376 -37.06 3.95 28.86
N GLU A 377 -37.70 4.80 28.06
CA GLU A 377 -39.10 5.20 28.24
C GLU A 377 -40.11 4.28 27.53
N ASN A 378 -39.65 3.35 26.70
CA ASN A 378 -40.52 2.51 25.88
C ASN A 378 -40.17 1.02 26.00
N THR A 379 -41.17 0.17 25.82
CA THR A 379 -41.00 -1.28 25.66
C THR A 379 -41.23 -1.66 24.20
N PHE A 380 -40.51 -2.65 23.71
CA PHE A 380 -40.49 -3.00 22.29
C PHE A 380 -40.78 -4.48 22.08
N SER A 381 -41.57 -4.77 21.05
CA SER A 381 -41.95 -6.14 20.66
C SER A 381 -40.86 -6.89 19.89
N LYS A 382 -39.83 -6.18 19.39
CA LYS A 382 -38.76 -6.74 18.55
C LYS A 382 -37.38 -6.43 19.09
N GLU A 383 -36.78 -7.41 19.76
CA GLU A 383 -35.48 -7.25 20.42
C GLU A 383 -34.33 -7.01 19.42
N GLU A 384 -34.39 -7.59 18.22
CA GLU A 384 -33.35 -7.36 17.21
C GLU A 384 -33.33 -5.91 16.71
N ALA A 385 -34.48 -5.25 16.60
CA ALA A 385 -34.57 -3.85 16.20
C ALA A 385 -34.03 -2.93 17.31
N LYS A 386 -34.35 -3.26 18.56
CA LYS A 386 -33.82 -2.58 19.74
C LYS A 386 -32.29 -2.68 19.81
N LYS A 387 -31.76 -3.89 19.62
CA LYS A 387 -30.31 -4.16 19.59
C LYS A 387 -29.59 -3.36 18.50
N LYS A 388 -30.21 -3.14 17.34
CA LYS A 388 -29.64 -2.28 16.28
C LYS A 388 -29.49 -0.83 16.72
N LEU A 389 -30.48 -0.27 17.43
CA LEU A 389 -30.37 1.08 17.97
C LEU A 389 -29.29 1.16 19.06
N GLU A 390 -29.22 0.17 19.96
CA GLU A 390 -28.14 0.08 20.97
C GLU A 390 -26.75 0.01 20.33
N GLN A 391 -26.59 -0.78 19.26
CA GLN A 391 -25.35 -0.87 18.51
C GLN A 391 -24.98 0.45 17.82
N ALA A 392 -25.95 1.15 17.21
CA ALA A 392 -25.72 2.46 16.61
C ALA A 392 -25.29 3.49 17.65
N ILE A 393 -25.91 3.50 18.84
CA ILE A 393 -25.53 4.36 19.97
C ILE A 393 -24.11 4.05 20.43
N ALA A 394 -23.76 2.77 20.59
CA ALA A 394 -22.44 2.35 21.05
C ALA A 394 -21.35 2.76 20.06
N ALA A 395 -21.54 2.51 18.76
CA ALA A 395 -20.58 2.88 17.73
C ALA A 395 -20.42 4.42 17.60
N ALA A 396 -21.52 5.17 17.73
CA ALA A 396 -21.48 6.63 17.74
C ALA A 396 -20.73 7.18 18.96
N ARG A 397 -20.92 6.58 20.14
CA ARG A 397 -20.16 6.93 21.35
C ARG A 397 -18.68 6.67 21.15
N GLU A 398 -18.32 5.50 20.64
CA GLU A 398 -16.94 5.14 20.35
C GLU A 398 -16.28 6.14 19.39
N GLU A 399 -17.01 6.63 18.37
CA GLU A 399 -16.49 7.66 17.48
C GLU A 399 -16.27 9.01 18.19
N LEU A 400 -17.20 9.45 19.02
CA LEU A 400 -17.05 10.71 19.77
C LEU A 400 -15.93 10.67 20.80
N ASP A 401 -15.66 9.49 21.36
CA ASP A 401 -14.59 9.28 22.34
C ASP A 401 -13.18 9.28 21.68
N LYS A 402 -13.10 9.26 20.34
CA LYS A 402 -11.81 9.38 19.63
C LYS A 402 -11.23 10.79 19.80
N PRO A 403 -9.90 10.91 19.98
CA PRO A 403 -9.24 12.22 20.04
C PRO A 403 -9.39 13.02 18.73
N GLU A 404 -9.62 12.33 17.62
CA GLU A 404 -9.82 12.93 16.31
C GLU A 404 -10.88 12.18 15.52
N THR A 405 -11.71 12.91 14.78
CA THR A 405 -12.68 12.38 13.81
C THR A 405 -12.87 13.40 12.69
N ILE A 406 -13.66 13.05 11.67
CA ILE A 406 -14.02 13.94 10.56
C ILE A 406 -15.53 14.17 10.52
N PRO A 407 -16.00 15.31 9.97
CA PRO A 407 -17.43 15.62 9.87
C PRO A 407 -18.25 14.51 9.19
N PHE A 408 -17.69 13.86 8.16
CA PHE A 408 -18.35 12.80 7.42
C PHE A 408 -18.77 11.61 8.31
N TYR A 409 -17.90 11.19 9.23
CA TYR A 409 -18.22 10.09 10.16
C TYR A 409 -19.29 10.52 11.15
N VAL A 410 -19.16 11.71 11.74
CA VAL A 410 -20.14 12.24 12.69
C VAL A 410 -21.55 12.33 12.07
N GLU A 411 -21.66 12.88 10.87
CA GLU A 411 -22.93 12.91 10.12
C GLU A 411 -23.46 11.50 9.81
N GLY A 412 -22.57 10.56 9.49
CA GLY A 412 -22.91 9.16 9.26
C GLY A 412 -23.53 8.51 10.50
N PHE A 413 -22.96 8.75 11.68
CA PHE A 413 -23.48 8.24 12.95
C PHE A 413 -24.82 8.87 13.35
N ILE A 414 -25.00 10.17 13.13
CA ILE A 414 -26.30 10.85 13.31
C ILE A 414 -27.38 10.14 12.47
N LYS A 415 -27.10 9.93 11.17
CA LYS A 415 -28.01 9.24 10.24
C LYS A 415 -28.28 7.78 10.66
N SER A 416 -27.27 7.08 11.17
CA SER A 416 -27.40 5.70 11.64
C SER A 416 -28.34 5.59 12.83
N ILE A 417 -28.20 6.49 13.82
CA ILE A 417 -29.09 6.55 14.99
C ILE A 417 -30.52 6.88 14.55
N ASP A 418 -30.70 7.90 13.70
CA ASP A 418 -32.03 8.30 13.21
C ASP A 418 -32.72 7.14 12.47
N ALA A 419 -31.99 6.44 11.58
CA ALA A 419 -32.54 5.30 10.84
C ALA A 419 -32.87 4.11 11.75
N ALA A 420 -32.01 3.79 12.71
CA ALA A 420 -32.25 2.69 13.66
C ALA A 420 -33.44 2.99 14.57
N ARG A 421 -33.57 4.24 15.03
CA ARG A 421 -34.71 4.70 15.83
C ARG A 421 -36.01 4.63 15.04
N ALA A 422 -36.05 5.18 13.82
CA ALA A 422 -37.24 5.14 12.97
C ALA A 422 -37.67 3.70 12.65
N ASN A 423 -36.73 2.77 12.48
CA ASN A 423 -37.04 1.35 12.31
C ASN A 423 -37.71 0.75 13.56
N LEU A 424 -37.26 1.17 14.76
CA LEU A 424 -37.74 0.66 16.04
C LEU A 424 -39.12 1.21 16.43
N GLU A 425 -39.48 2.42 15.99
CA GLU A 425 -40.76 3.08 16.30
C GLU A 425 -42.00 2.23 15.99
N GLN A 426 -41.99 1.45 14.92
CA GLN A 426 -43.12 0.57 14.57
C GLN A 426 -43.33 -0.60 15.55
N TYR A 427 -42.37 -0.87 16.43
CA TYR A 427 -42.38 -2.00 17.36
C TYR A 427 -42.67 -1.60 18.82
N VAL A 428 -42.98 -0.33 19.08
CA VAL A 428 -43.36 0.17 20.42
C VAL A 428 -44.64 -0.53 20.88
N VAL A 429 -44.58 -1.16 22.05
CA VAL A 429 -45.75 -1.76 22.67
C VAL A 429 -46.53 -0.65 23.37
N LYS A 430 -47.70 -0.28 22.82
CA LYS A 430 -48.61 0.64 23.50
C LYS A 430 -49.28 -0.11 24.64
N GLU A 431 -48.98 0.26 25.89
CA GLU A 431 -49.77 -0.21 27.02
C GLU A 431 -51.19 0.39 26.90
N GLU A 432 -52.18 -0.46 26.60
CA GLU A 432 -53.55 -0.14 26.97
C GLU A 432 -53.61 -0.12 28.50
N LYS A 433 -53.79 1.07 29.09
CA LYS A 433 -54.27 1.18 30.47
C LYS A 433 -55.59 0.43 30.58
N LYS A 434 -55.55 -0.82 31.04
CA LYS A 434 -56.74 -1.52 31.52
C LYS A 434 -57.02 -1.04 32.94
N GLU A 435 -58.15 -0.36 33.10
CA GLU A 435 -58.80 -0.21 34.39
C GLU A 435 -59.01 -1.60 35.02
N GLU A 436 -58.64 -1.73 36.29
CA GLU A 436 -58.90 -2.93 37.10
C GLU A 436 -60.41 -3.17 37.21
N PRO A 437 -60.84 -4.45 37.16
CA PRO A 437 -61.96 -4.86 37.97
C PRO A 437 -61.58 -5.91 39.01
N ASP A 438 -62.34 -5.79 40.09
CA ASP A 438 -62.30 -6.43 41.40
C ASP A 438 -62.34 -7.98 41.41
N LYS A 439 -62.03 -8.52 42.59
CA LYS A 439 -61.73 -9.90 42.98
C LYS A 439 -62.88 -10.92 42.88
N THR A 440 -62.48 -12.18 43.15
CA THR A 440 -63.21 -13.44 43.45
C THR A 440 -63.61 -14.30 42.22
N THR A 441 -63.30 -15.59 42.09
CA THR A 441 -63.03 -16.66 43.09
C THR A 441 -62.31 -17.87 42.44
N GLU A 442 -61.40 -18.47 43.21
CA GLU A 442 -61.14 -19.91 43.42
C GLU A 442 -60.69 -20.93 42.33
N ALA A 443 -59.62 -21.64 42.73
CA ALA A 443 -59.39 -23.10 42.68
C ALA A 443 -58.58 -23.75 41.53
N LYS A 444 -57.26 -23.85 41.81
CA LYS A 444 -56.31 -24.99 41.58
C LYS A 444 -56.96 -26.33 41.21
N LYS A 445 -56.51 -27.07 40.18
CA LYS A 445 -55.39 -28.06 40.07
C LYS A 445 -55.57 -28.69 38.66
N GLU A 446 -54.57 -29.10 37.87
CA GLU A 446 -53.61 -30.18 38.11
C GLU A 446 -52.65 -30.26 36.89
N GLU A 447 -51.37 -30.58 37.14
CA GLU A 447 -50.37 -31.08 36.17
C GLU A 447 -50.85 -32.44 35.57
N GLN A 448 -50.34 -33.05 34.49
CA GLN A 448 -48.96 -33.20 34.04
C GLN A 448 -48.92 -34.06 32.73
N THR A 449 -47.88 -33.87 31.91
CA THR A 449 -47.18 -34.87 31.03
C THR A 449 -47.93 -35.45 29.79
N ASP A 450 -47.29 -35.74 28.64
CA ASP A 450 -45.92 -36.21 28.43
C ASP A 450 -45.44 -36.09 26.95
N LYS A 451 -44.11 -35.93 26.81
CA LYS A 451 -43.19 -36.43 25.75
C LYS A 451 -43.31 -36.01 24.26
N ASN A 452 -42.27 -35.31 23.77
CA ASN A 452 -41.04 -35.98 23.32
C ASN A 452 -39.87 -35.00 23.07
N GLN A 453 -38.75 -35.24 23.76
CA GLN A 453 -37.39 -34.84 23.40
C GLN A 453 -36.75 -36.04 22.65
N ALA A 454 -35.83 -35.90 21.69
CA ALA A 454 -34.42 -35.54 21.87
C ALA A 454 -33.80 -35.33 20.45
N LYS A 455 -33.13 -34.19 20.18
CA LYS A 455 -31.65 -33.94 20.20
C LYS A 455 -30.89 -34.74 19.13
N GLN A 456 -29.97 -34.20 18.32
CA GLN A 456 -28.93 -33.19 18.61
C GLN A 456 -28.22 -32.74 17.29
N VAL A 457 -27.88 -31.44 17.17
CA VAL A 457 -26.55 -30.82 16.83
C VAL A 457 -25.87 -31.20 15.49
N GLU A 458 -25.31 -30.34 14.61
CA GLU A 458 -24.66 -29.02 14.69
C GLU A 458 -24.56 -28.36 13.28
N LYS A 459 -24.37 -27.02 13.27
CA LYS A 459 -23.65 -26.18 12.28
C LYS A 459 -24.03 -26.24 10.78
N GLN A 460 -24.44 -25.08 10.23
CA GLN A 460 -23.55 -24.28 9.36
C GLN A 460 -24.12 -22.88 9.05
N ARG A 461 -23.19 -22.01 8.67
CA ARG A 461 -23.17 -20.55 8.67
C ARG A 461 -23.22 -20.05 7.22
N ASN A 462 -23.88 -18.89 7.04
CA ASN A 462 -23.82 -17.95 5.90
C ASN A 462 -24.18 -18.44 4.49
N GLU A 463 -25.23 -17.83 3.92
CA GLU A 463 -25.24 -17.06 2.66
C GLU A 463 -26.66 -16.99 2.08
N VAL A 464 -27.35 -15.86 2.19
CA VAL A 464 -28.34 -15.43 1.20
C VAL A 464 -28.50 -13.92 1.27
N LEU A 465 -27.99 -13.19 0.27
CA LEU A 465 -28.86 -12.35 -0.57
C LEU A 465 -28.14 -11.99 -1.87
N SER A 466 -28.39 -12.82 -2.88
CA SER A 466 -28.24 -12.48 -4.29
C SER A 466 -29.54 -12.89 -4.98
N LYS A 467 -30.21 -11.95 -5.65
CA LYS A 467 -31.13 -12.19 -6.79
C LYS A 467 -31.65 -10.86 -7.37
N PRO A 468 -32.08 -10.82 -8.64
CA PRO A 468 -31.22 -10.48 -9.77
C PRO A 468 -31.76 -9.32 -10.64
N GLU A 469 -30.88 -8.68 -11.41
CA GLU A 469 -31.24 -7.68 -12.42
C GLU A 469 -31.48 -8.30 -13.82
N GLU A 470 -32.42 -7.69 -14.54
CA GLU A 470 -32.86 -8.01 -15.89
C GLU A 470 -31.79 -7.75 -16.98
N LYS A 471 -31.84 -8.60 -18.00
CA LYS A 471 -31.07 -8.47 -19.24
C LYS A 471 -31.59 -7.32 -20.11
N ALA A 472 -30.69 -6.42 -20.50
CA ALA A 472 -30.78 -5.73 -21.78
C ALA A 472 -29.42 -5.78 -22.49
N THR A 473 -29.42 -6.44 -23.64
CA THR A 473 -28.29 -6.64 -24.56
C THR A 473 -27.97 -5.36 -25.34
N LYS A 474 -26.67 -5.03 -25.51
CA LYS A 474 -26.10 -4.48 -26.75
C LYS A 474 -24.56 -4.39 -26.70
N THR A 475 -23.94 -5.26 -27.52
CA THR A 475 -22.73 -5.08 -28.33
C THR A 475 -21.51 -4.37 -27.74
N ARG A 476 -20.53 -5.17 -27.31
CA ARG A 476 -19.14 -4.74 -27.06
C ARG A 476 -18.42 -4.52 -28.40
N ASN A 477 -17.99 -3.28 -28.66
CA ASN A 477 -16.93 -3.00 -29.62
C ASN A 477 -15.61 -2.91 -28.84
N SER A 478 -14.66 -3.79 -29.17
CA SER A 478 -13.33 -3.86 -28.57
C SER A 478 -12.45 -2.72 -29.08
N GLY A 479 -12.25 -1.71 -28.25
CA GLY A 479 -11.22 -0.68 -28.42
C GLY A 479 -10.17 -0.81 -27.33
N ARG A 480 -8.95 -1.20 -27.70
CA ARG A 480 -7.74 -1.23 -26.86
C ARG A 480 -7.59 0.09 -26.12
N ARG A 481 -7.63 0.09 -24.78
CA ARG A 481 -7.18 1.21 -23.96
C ARG A 481 -5.74 0.91 -23.55
N ALA A 482 -4.81 1.66 -24.13
CA ALA A 482 -3.42 1.68 -23.72
C ALA A 482 -3.32 2.11 -22.26
N TYR A 483 -2.55 1.34 -21.49
CA TYR A 483 -2.25 1.62 -20.09
C TYR A 483 -1.35 2.86 -20.00
N ARG A 484 -1.81 3.88 -19.26
CA ARG A 484 -0.98 5.04 -18.89
C ARG A 484 -0.02 4.60 -17.78
N THR A 485 1.28 4.67 -18.05
CA THR A 485 2.32 4.77 -17.02
C THR A 485 2.07 6.05 -16.21
N SER A 486 2.11 5.96 -14.88
CA SER A 486 2.14 7.15 -14.01
C SER A 486 3.43 7.91 -14.31
N SER A 487 3.31 9.08 -14.91
CA SER A 487 4.44 9.96 -15.17
C SER A 487 4.71 10.78 -13.91
N TYR A 488 5.72 10.37 -13.14
CA TYR A 488 6.27 11.19 -12.07
C TYR A 488 7.08 12.34 -12.69
N THR A 489 6.74 13.58 -12.36
CA THR A 489 7.51 14.75 -12.80
C THR A 489 8.37 15.24 -11.64
N THR A 490 9.68 15.35 -11.86
CA THR A 490 10.56 16.05 -10.93
C THR A 490 10.23 17.54 -10.97
N VAL A 491 9.53 18.03 -9.95
CA VAL A 491 9.29 19.45 -9.79
C VAL A 491 10.52 20.05 -9.11
N GLN A 492 11.43 20.61 -9.90
CA GLN A 492 12.49 21.46 -9.38
C GLN A 492 11.85 22.69 -8.76
N MET A 493 11.69 22.70 -7.43
CA MET A 493 11.13 23.81 -6.67
C MET A 493 12.10 25.00 -6.66
N LYS A 494 12.20 25.72 -7.80
CA LYS A 494 12.42 27.16 -7.72
C LYS A 494 11.16 27.76 -7.08
N PRO A 495 11.30 28.65 -6.08
CA PRO A 495 10.28 28.85 -5.06
C PRO A 495 8.93 29.22 -5.67
N ILE A 496 7.95 28.35 -5.46
CA ILE A 496 6.53 28.50 -5.82
C ILE A 496 5.95 29.78 -5.18
N THR A 497 6.55 30.23 -4.07
CA THR A 497 6.38 31.56 -3.47
C THR A 497 6.52 32.67 -4.51
N GLN A 498 7.50 32.63 -5.41
CA GLN A 498 7.67 33.69 -6.40
C GLN A 498 6.48 33.73 -7.36
N LYS A 499 6.02 32.59 -7.91
CA LYS A 499 4.90 32.55 -8.87
C LYS A 499 3.54 32.89 -8.22
N LEU A 500 3.31 32.46 -6.97
CA LEU A 500 2.05 32.71 -6.26
C LEU A 500 1.98 34.13 -5.65
N LEU A 501 3.08 34.65 -5.12
CA LEU A 501 3.20 36.06 -4.71
C LEU A 501 3.15 36.99 -5.94
N LEU A 502 3.67 36.54 -7.09
CA LEU A 502 3.59 37.27 -8.37
C LEU A 502 2.14 37.48 -8.85
N SER A 503 1.21 36.56 -8.56
CA SER A 503 -0.17 36.61 -9.05
C SER A 503 -1.19 37.14 -8.04
N ALA A 504 -0.87 37.16 -6.75
CA ALA A 504 -1.72 37.73 -5.71
C ALA A 504 -1.25 39.13 -5.30
N GLY A 505 -2.16 40.11 -5.30
CA GLY A 505 -1.85 41.50 -5.00
C GLY A 505 -3.06 42.42 -5.06
N ASN A 506 -2.82 43.72 -5.11
CA ASN A 506 -3.87 44.74 -5.20
C ASN A 506 -3.58 45.74 -6.31
N TRP A 507 -4.62 46.14 -7.01
CA TRP A 507 -4.59 47.24 -7.96
C TRP A 507 -4.40 48.57 -7.21
N VAL A 508 -3.46 49.38 -7.67
CA VAL A 508 -3.18 50.71 -7.15
C VAL A 508 -3.26 51.71 -8.30
N LEU A 509 -3.95 52.83 -8.09
CA LEU A 509 -4.02 53.93 -9.03
C LEU A 509 -3.20 55.11 -8.51
N ASP A 510 -2.24 55.56 -9.32
CA ASP A 510 -1.48 56.79 -9.05
C ASP A 510 -1.64 57.82 -10.20
N SER A 511 -0.82 58.87 -10.20
CA SER A 511 -0.86 59.93 -11.21
C SER A 511 -0.48 59.48 -12.62
N LYS A 512 0.17 58.33 -12.79
CA LYS A 512 0.62 57.78 -14.08
C LYS A 512 -0.33 56.70 -14.60
N GLY A 513 -0.97 55.94 -13.71
CA GLY A 513 -1.99 54.99 -14.09
C GLY A 513 -2.19 53.86 -13.08
N TRP A 514 -2.88 52.82 -13.53
CA TRP A 514 -3.06 51.60 -12.76
C TRP A 514 -1.78 50.77 -12.79
N TRP A 515 -1.31 50.35 -11.62
CA TRP A 515 -0.26 49.35 -11.45
C TRP A 515 -0.72 48.30 -10.45
N TYR A 516 -0.04 47.15 -10.43
CA TYR A 516 -0.42 46.04 -9.56
C TYR A 516 0.66 45.81 -8.51
N LYS A 517 0.31 45.97 -7.23
CA LYS A 517 1.23 45.69 -6.13
C LYS A 517 1.04 44.25 -5.67
N ARG A 518 2.05 43.41 -5.93
CA ARG A 518 2.11 42.03 -5.48
C ARG A 518 2.21 41.96 -3.96
N THR A 519 1.80 40.82 -3.40
CA THR A 519 1.79 40.57 -1.96
C THR A 519 3.18 40.63 -1.32
N ASP A 520 4.24 40.31 -2.07
CA ASP A 520 5.63 40.47 -1.66
C ASP A 520 6.18 41.91 -1.76
N GLY A 521 5.35 42.85 -2.23
CA GLY A 521 5.71 44.25 -2.44
C GLY A 521 6.32 44.55 -3.81
N THR A 522 6.56 43.55 -4.66
CA THR A 522 6.98 43.75 -6.05
C THR A 522 5.80 44.13 -6.94
N TYR A 523 6.04 44.32 -8.24
CA TYR A 523 5.00 44.66 -9.21
C TYR A 523 5.40 44.22 -10.63
N PRO A 524 4.43 43.92 -11.51
CA PRO A 524 4.73 43.40 -12.82
C PRO A 524 5.40 44.44 -13.72
N LYS A 525 6.42 44.04 -14.49
CA LYS A 525 7.08 44.88 -15.51
C LYS A 525 7.33 44.12 -16.80
N ALA A 526 6.87 44.66 -17.92
CA ALA A 526 6.97 44.05 -19.25
C ALA A 526 6.49 42.59 -19.26
N GLU A 527 5.41 42.33 -18.52
CA GLU A 527 4.91 40.98 -18.29
C GLU A 527 3.38 40.95 -18.24
N TRP A 528 2.86 39.74 -18.45
CA TRP A 528 1.46 39.42 -18.31
C TRP A 528 1.14 39.01 -16.88
N LEU A 529 0.00 39.45 -16.36
CA LEU A 529 -0.55 39.05 -15.07
C LEU A 529 -1.98 38.58 -15.26
N GLU A 530 -2.32 37.44 -14.69
CA GLU A 530 -3.70 37.01 -14.55
C GLU A 530 -4.24 37.42 -13.18
N ASP A 531 -5.31 38.20 -13.15
CA ASP A 531 -6.05 38.57 -11.94
C ASP A 531 -7.53 38.21 -12.13
N LYS A 532 -8.04 37.32 -11.27
CA LYS A 532 -9.45 36.87 -11.26
C LYS A 532 -9.96 36.36 -12.62
N GLY A 533 -9.14 35.55 -13.32
CA GLY A 533 -9.50 34.96 -14.61
C GLY A 533 -9.42 35.90 -15.80
N LYS A 534 -8.80 37.08 -15.63
CA LYS A 534 -8.57 38.06 -16.69
C LYS A 534 -7.09 38.36 -16.81
N TRP A 535 -6.62 38.48 -18.06
CA TRP A 535 -5.23 38.78 -18.35
C TRP A 535 -5.01 40.28 -18.55
N TYR A 536 -3.94 40.80 -17.96
CA TYR A 536 -3.50 42.19 -18.06
C TYR A 536 -2.03 42.22 -18.46
N PHE A 537 -1.61 43.23 -19.21
CA PHE A 537 -0.20 43.44 -19.55
C PHE A 537 0.32 44.72 -18.92
N PHE A 538 1.55 44.69 -18.41
CA PHE A 538 2.22 45.83 -17.82
C PHE A 538 3.43 46.25 -18.64
N ASP A 539 3.66 47.56 -18.78
CA ASP A 539 4.84 48.08 -19.46
C ASP A 539 6.13 47.94 -18.63
N GLN A 540 7.25 48.44 -19.16
CA GLN A 540 8.58 48.37 -18.54
C GLN A 540 8.63 49.13 -17.20
N GLU A 541 7.79 50.15 -17.05
CA GLU A 541 7.66 50.96 -15.86
C GLU A 541 6.73 50.32 -14.82
N GLY A 542 5.91 49.36 -15.24
CA GLY A 542 5.02 48.55 -14.42
C GLY A 542 3.58 49.04 -14.36
N TYR A 543 3.15 49.79 -15.36
CA TYR A 543 1.79 50.30 -15.50
C TYR A 543 0.99 49.48 -16.52
N MET A 544 -0.28 49.27 -16.20
CA MET A 544 -1.21 48.48 -17.00
C MET A 544 -1.48 49.14 -18.35
N LYS A 545 -1.37 48.35 -19.42
CA LYS A 545 -1.61 48.78 -20.78
C LYS A 545 -3.07 48.60 -21.20
N LYS A 546 -3.44 49.34 -22.24
CA LYS A 546 -4.69 49.25 -23.00
C LYS A 546 -4.35 49.26 -24.49
N GLY A 547 -5.25 48.74 -25.32
CA GLY A 547 -5.04 48.61 -26.76
C GLY A 547 -4.10 47.47 -27.14
N TRP A 548 -3.50 47.56 -28.33
CA TRP A 548 -2.66 46.52 -28.90
C TRP A 548 -1.31 46.34 -28.17
N VAL A 549 -0.96 45.09 -27.90
CA VAL A 549 0.33 44.66 -27.34
C VAL A 549 0.91 43.58 -28.25
N PHE A 550 2.16 43.78 -28.69
CA PHE A 550 2.92 42.75 -29.39
C PHE A 550 3.75 41.95 -28.39
N TRP A 551 3.49 40.65 -28.28
CA TRP A 551 4.14 39.77 -27.33
C TRP A 551 4.42 38.41 -27.96
N LYS A 552 5.68 37.95 -27.88
CA LYS A 552 6.13 36.66 -28.42
C LYS A 552 5.59 36.39 -29.83
N GLU A 553 5.82 37.36 -30.73
CA GLU A 553 5.46 37.28 -32.15
C GLU A 553 3.95 37.27 -32.46
N LYS A 554 3.09 37.55 -31.49
CA LYS A 554 1.64 37.65 -31.67
C LYS A 554 1.11 38.98 -31.13
N TRP A 555 0.04 39.49 -31.74
CA TRP A 555 -0.67 40.68 -31.28
C TRP A 555 -1.84 40.30 -30.38
N TYR A 556 -2.01 41.02 -29.28
CA TYR A 556 -3.11 40.87 -28.32
C TYR A 556 -3.76 42.23 -28.08
N TYR A 557 -5.07 42.26 -27.82
CA TYR A 557 -5.80 43.50 -27.56
C TYR A 557 -6.29 43.58 -26.12
N LEU A 558 -5.98 44.66 -25.43
CA LEU A 558 -6.44 44.97 -24.08
C LEU A 558 -7.59 45.99 -24.14
N GLY A 559 -8.72 45.65 -23.52
CA GLY A 559 -9.92 46.49 -23.48
C GLY A 559 -9.75 47.78 -22.67
N GLU A 560 -10.84 48.54 -22.54
CA GLU A 560 -10.83 49.80 -21.78
C GLU A 560 -10.57 49.60 -20.29
N ASN A 561 -10.89 48.43 -19.73
CA ASN A 561 -10.58 48.07 -18.35
C ASN A 561 -9.19 47.41 -18.22
N GLY A 562 -8.44 47.30 -19.32
CA GLY A 562 -7.11 46.69 -19.38
C GLY A 562 -7.08 45.18 -19.49
N ASP A 563 -8.25 44.52 -19.45
CA ASP A 563 -8.36 43.07 -19.63
C ASP A 563 -8.22 42.66 -21.10
N MET A 564 -7.50 41.56 -21.34
CA MET A 564 -7.30 41.00 -22.67
C MET A 564 -8.62 40.47 -23.23
N LEU A 565 -8.94 40.88 -24.46
CA LEU A 565 -10.09 40.36 -25.19
C LEU A 565 -9.78 38.98 -25.76
N VAL A 566 -10.76 38.07 -25.69
CA VAL A 566 -10.69 36.71 -26.25
C VAL A 566 -11.97 36.42 -27.03
N ASP A 567 -11.83 35.67 -28.13
CA ASP A 567 -12.93 35.17 -28.98
C ASP A 567 -13.96 36.25 -29.37
N THR A 568 -13.48 37.43 -29.76
CA THR A 568 -14.34 38.59 -30.01
C THR A 568 -13.75 39.54 -31.07
N MET A 569 -14.51 40.58 -31.40
CA MET A 569 -14.08 41.69 -32.24
C MET A 569 -13.58 42.85 -31.37
N THR A 570 -12.40 43.37 -31.70
CA THR A 570 -11.82 44.57 -31.08
C THR A 570 -12.58 45.84 -31.52
N PRO A 571 -12.57 46.93 -30.74
CA PRO A 571 -13.27 48.17 -31.07
C PRO A 571 -12.85 48.80 -32.41
N ASP A 572 -11.62 48.54 -32.87
CA ASP A 572 -11.07 48.98 -34.14
C ASP A 572 -11.29 47.98 -35.29
N GLY A 573 -12.05 46.91 -35.06
CA GLY A 573 -12.62 46.06 -36.11
C GLY A 573 -11.82 44.80 -36.47
N TYR A 574 -10.84 44.40 -35.65
CA TYR A 574 -10.04 43.19 -35.84
C TYR A 574 -10.49 42.04 -34.94
N LYS A 575 -10.35 40.80 -35.42
CA LYS A 575 -10.75 39.60 -34.68
C LYS A 575 -9.60 39.00 -33.87
N VAL A 576 -9.87 38.57 -32.64
CA VAL A 576 -8.95 37.79 -31.79
C VAL A 576 -9.49 36.38 -31.54
N ASP A 577 -8.60 35.39 -31.42
CA ASP A 577 -8.94 33.99 -31.14
C ASP A 577 -9.24 33.72 -29.65
N LYS A 578 -9.51 32.46 -29.30
CA LYS A 578 -9.84 32.03 -27.93
C LYS A 578 -8.66 32.21 -26.97
N GLU A 579 -7.46 32.25 -27.51
CA GLU A 579 -6.21 32.53 -26.81
C GLU A 579 -5.87 34.04 -26.81
N GLY A 580 -6.76 34.89 -27.35
CA GLY A 580 -6.68 36.35 -27.34
C GLY A 580 -5.77 36.97 -28.41
N GLY A 581 -5.23 36.15 -29.30
CA GLY A 581 -4.32 36.63 -30.32
C GLY A 581 -5.02 37.03 -31.62
N TYR A 582 -4.49 38.07 -32.26
CA TYR A 582 -4.96 38.59 -33.53
C TYR A 582 -4.99 37.51 -34.62
N ILE A 583 -6.09 37.47 -35.34
CA ILE A 583 -6.28 36.64 -36.53
C ILE A 583 -6.28 37.57 -37.75
N ALA A 584 -5.32 37.33 -38.65
CA ALA A 584 -5.19 38.07 -39.91
C ALA A 584 -6.33 37.79 -40.89
#